data_AF-A0A256FS44-F1
#
_entry.id   AF-A0A256FS44-F1
#
_cell.length_a   1.000
_cell.length_b   1.000
_cell.length_c   1.000
_cell.angle_alpha   90.00
_cell.angle_beta   90.00
_cell.angle_gamma   90.00
#
_symmetry.space_group_name_H-M   'P 1'
#
loop_
_entity.id
_entity.type
_entity.pdbx_description
1 polymer ?
#
loop_
_entity_poly.entity_id
_entity_poly.type
_entity_poly.pdbx_seq_one_letter_code
_entity_poly.pdbx_strand_id
1 'polypeptide(L)'
;MSNITKAADATDQIQDQVGIALDRLQGGFNGRIVNGYGIYSDPSMRRLDLVGAQKAIEAALSLMHSTHWPTNAEYDTLDQGSEEPVSST
;
A
#
# COMPACT_ATOMS: atom_id res chain seq x y z
N MET A 1 -6.93 10.57 17.82
CA MET A 1 -7.35 9.85 16.60
C MET A 1 -7.90 8.50 16.99
N SER A 2 -9.04 8.11 16.42
CA SER A 2 -9.59 6.76 16.59
C SER A 2 -8.67 5.73 15.94
N ASN A 3 -8.82 4.46 16.30
CA ASN A 3 -8.05 3.38 15.65
C ASN A 3 -8.37 3.29 14.16
N ILE A 4 -9.60 3.62 13.75
CA ILE A 4 -10.01 3.71 12.35
C ILE A 4 -9.25 4.81 11.61
N THR A 5 -9.12 6.02 12.19
CA THR A 5 -8.31 7.07 11.56
C THR A 5 -6.85 6.65 11.40
N LYS A 6 -6.26 6.03 12.43
CA LYS A 6 -4.87 5.53 12.35
C LYS A 6 -4.70 4.44 11.29
N ALA A 7 -5.68 3.54 11.15
CA ALA A 7 -5.65 2.49 10.14
C ALA A 7 -5.85 3.05 8.72
N ALA A 8 -6.64 4.11 8.56
CA ALA A 8 -6.76 4.84 7.30
C ALA A 8 -5.43 5.50 6.91
N ASP A 9 -4.80 6.23 7.83
CA ASP A 9 -3.48 6.85 7.59
C ASP A 9 -2.40 5.79 7.26
N ALA A 10 -2.45 4.62 7.90
CA ALA A 10 -1.56 3.52 7.59
C ALA A 10 -1.85 2.93 6.19
N THR A 11 -3.13 2.85 5.81
CA THR A 11 -3.55 2.37 4.48
C THR A 11 -2.99 3.26 3.38
N ASP A 12 -3.08 4.59 3.52
CA ASP A 12 -2.52 5.52 2.56
C ASP A 12 -1.01 5.34 2.41
N GLN A 13 -0.27 5.23 3.52
CA GLN A 13 1.18 5.00 3.50
C GLN A 13 1.55 3.64 2.87
N ILE A 14 0.76 2.60 3.11
CA ILE A 14 0.96 1.29 2.47
C ILE A 14 0.75 1.42 0.95
N GLN A 15 -0.29 2.12 0.51
CA GLN A 15 -0.56 2.36 -0.91
C GLN A 15 0.58 3.14 -1.58
N ASP A 16 1.13 4.16 -0.91
CA ASP A 16 2.29 4.91 -1.40
C ASP A 16 3.51 3.99 -1.64
N GLN A 17 3.84 3.13 -0.67
CA GLN A 17 4.95 2.17 -0.81
C GLN A 17 4.69 1.16 -1.94
N VAL A 18 3.47 0.66 -2.07
CA VAL A 18 3.07 -0.23 -3.17
C VAL A 18 3.19 0.48 -4.52
N GLY A 19 2.79 1.75 -4.61
CA GLY A 19 2.97 2.59 -5.80
C GLY A 19 4.43 2.71 -6.21
N ILE A 20 5.32 3.00 -5.25
CA ILE A 20 6.78 3.05 -5.50
C ILE A 20 7.29 1.70 -6.04
N ALA A 21 6.86 0.58 -5.44
CA ALA A 21 7.26 -0.74 -5.92
C ALA A 21 6.78 -1.00 -7.36
N LEU A 22 5.53 -0.63 -7.68
CA LEU A 22 4.97 -0.76 -9.02
C LEU A 22 5.75 0.06 -10.04
N ASP A 23 6.07 1.31 -9.75
CA ASP A 23 6.84 2.18 -10.66
C ASP A 23 8.20 1.57 -11.00
N ARG A 24 8.90 1.05 -9.99
CA ARG A 24 10.19 0.36 -10.17
C ARG A 24 10.06 -0.90 -11.03
N LEU A 25 8.99 -1.67 -10.82
CA LEU A 25 8.77 -2.91 -11.56
C LEU A 25 8.36 -2.63 -13.01
N GLN A 26 7.43 -1.70 -13.24
CA GLN A 26 6.84 -1.35 -14.54
C GLN A 26 7.88 -0.86 -15.55
N GLY A 27 8.91 -0.12 -15.11
CA GLY A 27 10.01 0.32 -15.96
C GLY A 27 10.67 -0.81 -16.77
N GLY A 28 10.54 -2.05 -16.29
CA GLY A 28 11.09 -3.24 -16.94
C GLY A 28 10.17 -4.04 -17.87
N PHE A 29 8.86 -3.77 -17.93
CA PHE A 29 7.95 -4.67 -18.65
C PHE A 29 7.60 -4.21 -20.08
N ASN A 30 7.96 -2.98 -20.46
CA ASN A 30 7.65 -2.41 -21.79
C ASN A 30 8.71 -2.69 -22.87
N GLY A 31 9.45 -3.80 -22.79
CA GLY A 31 10.42 -4.23 -23.81
C GLY A 31 11.72 -3.42 -23.91
N ARG A 32 11.89 -2.34 -23.14
CA ARG A 32 13.12 -1.51 -23.15
C ARG A 32 14.32 -2.16 -22.46
N ILE A 33 14.08 -3.10 -21.54
CA ILE A 33 15.15 -3.71 -20.76
C ILE A 33 15.59 -5.08 -21.27
N VAL A 34 15.01 -5.63 -22.33
CA VAL A 34 15.43 -6.93 -22.91
C VAL A 34 15.88 -6.68 -24.35
N ASN A 35 17.08 -7.14 -24.71
CA ASN A 35 17.66 -6.99 -26.04
C ASN A 35 17.08 -8.01 -27.05
N GLY A 36 17.51 -7.93 -28.32
CA GLY A 36 17.04 -8.82 -29.39
C GLY A 36 17.35 -10.31 -29.21
N TYR A 37 18.10 -10.68 -28.17
CA TYR A 37 18.43 -12.07 -27.81
C TYR A 37 17.66 -12.56 -26.57
N GLY A 38 16.72 -11.78 -26.02
CA GLY A 38 15.99 -12.17 -24.82
C GLY A 38 16.78 -11.99 -23.51
N ILE A 39 17.89 -11.26 -23.54
CA ILE A 39 18.74 -10.99 -22.37
C ILE A 39 18.51 -9.56 -21.91
N TYR A 40 18.60 -9.28 -20.60
CA TYR A 40 18.52 -7.91 -20.12
C TYR A 40 19.55 -7.00 -20.81
N SER A 41 19.09 -5.91 -21.43
CA SER A 41 19.94 -4.89 -22.07
C SER A 41 20.76 -4.11 -21.04
N ASP A 42 20.23 -3.93 -19.83
CA ASP A 42 20.94 -3.43 -18.66
C ASP A 42 20.58 -4.25 -17.40
N PRO A 43 21.30 -5.37 -17.14
CA PRO A 43 21.07 -6.20 -15.97
C PRO A 43 21.33 -5.47 -14.65
N SER A 44 22.26 -4.50 -14.64
CA SER A 44 22.63 -3.75 -13.44
C SER A 44 21.52 -2.81 -13.02
N MET A 45 20.94 -2.05 -13.96
CA MET A 45 19.76 -1.22 -13.72
C MET A 45 18.57 -2.08 -13.30
N ARG A 46 18.30 -3.19 -14.01
CA ARG A 46 17.19 -4.07 -13.61
C ARG A 46 17.35 -4.61 -12.19
N ARG A 47 18.57 -4.99 -11.79
CA ARG A 47 18.84 -5.42 -10.41
C ARG A 47 18.56 -4.29 -9.41
N LEU A 48 18.96 -3.06 -9.71
CA LEU A 48 18.69 -1.91 -8.83
C LEU A 48 17.19 -1.66 -8.67
N ASP A 49 16.42 -1.74 -9.75
CA ASP A 49 14.96 -1.58 -9.71
C ASP A 49 14.30 -2.68 -8.87
N LEU A 50 14.73 -3.93 -9.03
CA LEU A 50 14.22 -5.07 -8.24
C LEU A 50 14.53 -4.90 -6.75
N VAL A 51 15.75 -4.47 -6.40
CA VAL A 51 16.11 -4.18 -5.01
C VAL A 51 15.31 -2.99 -4.46
N GLY A 52 15.06 -1.96 -5.28
CA GLY A 52 14.22 -0.83 -4.90
C GLY A 52 12.78 -1.25 -4.63
N ALA A 53 12.19 -2.05 -5.52
CA ALA A 53 10.86 -2.61 -5.33
C ALA A 53 10.78 -3.50 -4.08
N GLN A 54 11.77 -4.35 -3.85
CA GLN A 54 11.84 -5.20 -2.64
C GLN A 54 11.77 -4.35 -1.37
N LYS A 55 12.58 -3.30 -1.27
CA LYS A 55 12.60 -2.41 -0.08
C LYS A 55 11.25 -1.74 0.17
N ALA A 56 10.59 -1.28 -0.89
CA ALA A 56 9.28 -0.66 -0.78
C ALA A 56 8.21 -1.68 -0.32
N ILE A 57 8.26 -2.90 -0.85
CA ILE A 57 7.38 -4.01 -0.41
C ILE A 57 7.64 -4.35 1.07
N GLU A 58 8.90 -4.46 1.48
CA GLU A 58 9.26 -4.72 2.88
C GLU A 58 8.74 -3.61 3.82
N ALA A 59 8.82 -2.34 3.41
CA ALA A 59 8.25 -1.22 4.15
C ALA A 59 6.72 -1.31 4.25
N ALA A 60 6.03 -1.60 3.15
CA ALA A 60 4.58 -1.80 3.13
C ALA A 60 4.14 -2.94 4.06
N LEU A 61 4.83 -4.09 4.01
CA LEU A 61 4.55 -5.24 4.87
C LEU A 61 4.82 -4.93 6.35
N SER A 62 5.88 -4.16 6.65
CA SER A 62 6.17 -3.71 8.00
C SER A 62 5.05 -2.83 8.56
N LEU A 63 4.56 -1.87 7.76
CA LEU A 63 3.41 -1.05 8.10
C LEU A 63 2.17 -1.91 8.33
N MET A 64 1.84 -2.82 7.41
CA MET A 64 0.70 -3.74 7.57
C MET A 64 0.76 -4.55 8.86
N HIS A 65 1.93 -5.06 9.22
CA HIS A 65 2.13 -5.84 10.43
C HIS A 65 2.01 -5.00 11.70
N SER A 66 2.51 -3.76 11.67
CA SER A 66 2.46 -2.84 12.82
C SER A 66 1.11 -2.15 13.00
N THR A 67 0.27 -2.16 11.97
CA THR A 67 -1.04 -1.49 11.98
C THR A 67 -2.01 -2.26 12.86
N HIS A 68 -2.63 -1.55 13.80
CA HIS A 68 -3.74 -2.08 14.57
C HIS A 68 -5.01 -1.93 13.74
N TRP A 69 -5.39 -3.00 13.05
CA TRP A 69 -6.57 -2.99 12.19
C TRP A 69 -7.86 -2.94 13.01
N PRO A 70 -8.83 -2.08 12.65
CA PRO A 70 -10.04 -1.94 13.42
C PRO A 70 -10.88 -3.22 13.36
N THR A 71 -11.52 -3.52 14.48
CA THR A 71 -12.51 -4.60 14.61
C THR A 71 -13.88 -4.13 14.15
N ASN A 72 -14.79 -5.07 13.84
CA ASN A 72 -16.17 -4.74 13.48
C ASN A 72 -16.87 -3.89 14.55
N ALA A 73 -16.64 -4.18 15.83
CA ALA A 73 -17.22 -3.41 16.93
C ALA A 73 -16.80 -1.93 16.92
N GLU A 74 -15.57 -1.63 16.51
CA GLU A 74 -15.12 -0.24 16.40
C GLU A 74 -15.83 0.51 15.27
N TYR A 75 -16.18 -0.18 14.18
CA TYR A 75 -17.03 0.39 13.13
C TYR A 75 -18.47 0.59 13.60
N ASP A 76 -19.06 -0.40 14.27
CA ASP A 76 -20.44 -0.34 14.77
C ASP A 76 -20.67 0.84 15.74
N THR A 77 -19.66 1.19 16.55
CA THR A 77 -19.74 2.36 17.47
C THR A 77 -19.77 3.71 16.76
N LEU A 78 -19.23 3.81 15.55
CA LEU A 78 -19.33 5.01 14.71
C LEU A 78 -20.72 5.10 14.05
N ASP A 79 -21.25 3.97 13.60
CA ASP A 79 -22.58 3.93 12.96
C ASP A 79 -23.70 4.28 13.96
N GLN A 80 -23.63 3.78 15.20
CA GLN A 80 -24.60 4.09 16.26
C GLN A 80 -24.54 5.55 16.76
N GLY A 81 -23.41 6.23 16.59
CA GLY A 81 -23.30 7.67 16.88
C GLY A 81 -23.97 8.57 15.83
N SER A 82 -24.44 7.99 14.73
CA SER A 82 -25.09 8.67 13.61
C SER A 82 -26.62 8.64 13.69
N GLU A 83 -27.18 7.85 14.61
CA GLU A 83 -28.62 7.77 14.88
C GLU A 83 -28.98 8.68 16.07
N GLU A 84 -29.05 9.99 15.85
CA GLU A 84 -29.75 10.86 16.80
C GLU A 84 -31.23 10.42 16.88
N PRO A 85 -31.81 10.31 18.09
CA PRO A 85 -33.22 9.97 18.22
C PRO A 85 -34.03 11.13 17.67
N VAL A 86 -34.70 10.91 16.54
CA VAL A 86 -35.77 11.78 16.06
C VAL A 86 -36.88 11.80 17.11
N SER A 87 -36.79 12.73 18.04
CA SER A 87 -37.82 13.03 19.02
C SER A 87 -38.93 13.80 18.29
N SER A 88 -39.87 13.05 17.72
CA SER A 88 -41.11 13.63 17.19
C SER A 88 -42.05 13.91 18.37
N THR A 89 -42.18 15.20 18.70
CA THR A 89 -43.23 15.75 19.57
C THR A 89 -44.54 15.89 18.79
#